data_AF-A0A5C5X036-F1
#
_entry.id   AF-A0A5C5X036-F1
#
_cell.length_a   1.000
_cell.length_b   1.000
_cell.length_c   1.000
_cell.angle_alpha   90.00
_cell.angle_beta   90.00
_cell.angle_gamma   90.00
#
_symmetry.space_group_name_H-M   'P 1'
#
loop_
_entity.id
_entity.type
_entity.pdbx_description
1 polymer ?
#
loop_
_entity_poly.entity_id
_entity_poly.type
_entity_poly.pdbx_seq_one_letter_code
_entity_poly.pdbx_strand_id
1 'polypeptide(L)'
;MIRSYFGLSEDPFTLRDIRLLSHQQEIHDTLRVHSQQGGLCLVVGRPGTGKSVIKESLRLLPDKDYLVATVARTLHTYTNTVKILCEAFKIEFESSAFKCERKLIQQAFALNRSGKMLVTVIDDAHLMEMENLRRLRLLLEDFPKNHNLILVGQVELMASLDLAVNQDIKSRVTYSVITKRLNDDAMREFIEGQLDRIGLAHNTWVASCGLRGRARLYRISGVTITATCDNNSAQNRREVRPKRGRYRA
;
A
#
# COMPACT_ATOMS: atom_id res chain seq x y z
N MET A 1 -7.52 -4.08 20.55
CA MET A 1 -7.21 -5.00 21.66
C MET A 1 -5.78 -4.84 22.21
N ILE A 2 -4.77 -4.45 21.42
CA ILE A 2 -3.41 -4.16 21.91
C ILE A 2 -3.34 -2.83 22.71
N ARG A 3 -3.97 -1.76 22.22
CA ARG A 3 -3.89 -0.41 22.82
C ARG A 3 -4.33 -0.36 24.30
N SER A 4 -5.44 -1.00 24.62
CA SER A 4 -6.02 -1.00 25.97
C SER A 4 -5.27 -1.91 26.95
N TYR A 5 -4.50 -2.89 26.48
CA TYR A 5 -3.71 -3.78 27.34
C TYR A 5 -2.33 -3.20 27.68
N PHE A 6 -1.67 -2.56 26.71
CA PHE A 6 -0.35 -1.95 26.89
C PHE A 6 -0.39 -0.48 27.30
N GLY A 7 -1.58 0.10 27.52
CA GLY A 7 -1.72 1.51 27.89
C GLY A 7 -1.22 2.47 26.80
N LEU A 8 -1.30 2.07 25.53
CA LEU A 8 -0.75 2.83 24.42
C LEU A 8 -1.72 3.91 23.97
N SER A 9 -1.19 5.12 23.80
CA SER A 9 -1.88 6.24 23.17
C SER A 9 -2.21 5.94 21.70
N GLU A 10 -1.35 5.21 20.97
CA GLU A 10 -1.51 4.89 19.54
C GLU A 10 -1.33 3.40 19.23
N ASP A 11 -1.81 2.96 18.05
CA ASP A 11 -1.62 1.57 17.62
C ASP A 11 -0.21 1.42 17.02
N PRO A 12 0.64 0.49 17.54
CA PRO A 12 2.02 0.32 17.08
C PRO A 12 2.16 0.09 15.59
N PHE A 13 1.16 -0.51 14.96
CA PHE A 13 1.23 -0.91 13.55
C PHE A 13 0.40 0.00 12.64
N THR A 14 0.18 1.26 13.08
CA THR A 14 -0.49 2.26 12.26
C THR A 14 0.40 2.63 11.07
N LEU A 15 -0.16 2.56 9.87
CA LEU A 15 0.53 2.84 8.61
C LEU A 15 0.96 4.32 8.40
N ARG A 16 0.81 5.21 9.39
CA ARG A 16 1.01 6.67 9.24
C ARG A 16 2.48 7.13 9.28
N ASP A 17 3.35 6.47 10.05
CA ASP A 17 4.80 6.73 10.04
C ASP A 17 5.55 5.39 10.07
N ILE A 18 5.50 4.68 8.95
CA ILE A 18 6.14 3.38 8.82
C ILE A 18 7.63 3.60 8.58
N ARG A 19 8.48 2.99 9.40
CA ARG A 19 9.91 2.92 9.12
C ARG A 19 10.14 1.84 8.08
N LEU A 20 10.59 2.25 6.89
CA LEU A 20 10.95 1.34 5.82
C LEU A 20 12.19 0.54 6.22
N LEU A 21 12.17 -0.76 5.92
CA LEU A 21 13.37 -1.59 5.99
C LEU A 21 14.34 -1.21 4.87
N SER A 22 15.63 -1.54 5.02
CA SER A 22 16.68 -1.23 4.03
C SER A 22 16.28 -1.57 2.59
N HIS A 23 15.82 -2.80 2.34
CA HIS A 23 15.37 -3.23 1.01
C HIS A 23 14.11 -2.50 0.51
N GLN A 24 13.23 -2.04 1.41
CA GLN A 24 12.05 -1.27 1.03
C GLN A 24 12.42 0.19 0.73
N GLN A 25 13.40 0.73 1.45
CA GLN A 25 13.95 2.05 1.23
C GLN A 25 14.63 2.14 -0.14
N GLU A 26 15.43 1.14 -0.52
CA GLU A 26 16.03 1.05 -1.86
C GLU A 26 14.98 1.07 -2.97
N ILE A 27 13.89 0.30 -2.81
CA ILE A 27 12.77 0.31 -3.76
C ILE A 27 12.11 1.68 -3.79
N HIS A 28 11.81 2.26 -2.63
CA HIS A 28 11.18 3.58 -2.53
C HIS A 28 12.02 4.67 -3.21
N ASP A 29 13.34 4.69 -2.96
CA ASP A 29 14.24 5.69 -3.53
C ASP A 29 14.36 5.52 -5.06
N THR A 30 14.40 4.28 -5.54
CA THR A 30 14.37 3.98 -6.98
C THR A 30 13.06 4.47 -7.61
N LEU A 31 11.91 4.19 -6.99
CA LEU A 31 10.60 4.67 -7.45
C LEU A 31 10.52 6.20 -7.43
N ARG A 32 11.17 6.86 -6.45
CA ARG A 32 11.25 8.32 -6.38
C ARG A 32 12.07 8.89 -7.54
N VAL A 33 13.20 8.29 -7.89
CA VAL A 33 14.00 8.70 -9.06
C VAL A 33 13.20 8.53 -10.36
N HIS A 34 12.52 7.40 -10.54
CA HIS A 34 11.64 7.19 -11.70
C HIS A 34 10.43 8.12 -11.71
N SER A 35 10.01 8.65 -10.57
CA SER A 35 8.96 9.68 -10.51
C SER A 35 9.41 11.03 -11.11
N GLN A 36 10.72 11.29 -11.18
CA GLN A 36 11.27 12.49 -11.82
C GLN A 36 11.46 12.29 -13.33
N GLN A 37 11.96 11.12 -13.73
CA GLN A 37 12.26 10.78 -15.12
C GLN A 37 11.02 10.35 -15.91
N GLY A 38 9.99 9.89 -15.19
CA GLY A 38 8.82 9.21 -15.70
C GLY A 38 9.10 7.76 -16.10
N GLY A 39 8.01 7.01 -16.23
CA GLY A 39 8.08 5.63 -16.69
C GLY A 39 6.99 4.73 -16.13
N LEU A 40 7.13 3.45 -16.44
CA LEU A 40 6.29 2.38 -15.93
C LEU A 40 7.11 1.51 -14.98
N CYS A 41 6.77 1.54 -13.69
CA CYS A 41 7.41 0.76 -12.66
C CYS A 41 6.53 -0.42 -12.24
N LEU A 42 7.14 -1.58 -12.03
CA LEU A 42 6.44 -2.80 -11.63
C LEU A 42 6.97 -3.28 -10.26
N VAL A 43 6.08 -3.36 -9.27
CA VAL A 43 6.40 -3.85 -7.92
C VAL A 43 5.54 -5.07 -7.65
N VAL A 44 6.13 -6.25 -7.81
CA VAL A 44 5.42 -7.53 -7.62
C VAL A 44 5.91 -8.28 -6.40
N GLY A 45 5.09 -9.19 -5.88
CA GLY A 45 5.55 -10.18 -4.91
C GLY A 45 4.41 -10.87 -4.20
N ARG A 46 4.73 -11.89 -3.41
CA ARG A 46 3.73 -12.70 -2.71
C ARG A 46 2.96 -11.87 -1.67
N PRO A 47 1.70 -12.21 -1.34
CA PRO A 47 1.00 -11.57 -0.23
C PRO A 47 1.84 -11.58 1.05
N GLY A 48 1.90 -10.45 1.75
CA GLY A 48 2.70 -10.30 2.97
C GLY A 48 4.16 -9.87 2.82
N THR A 49 4.60 -9.48 1.61
CA THR A 49 5.97 -8.97 1.36
C THR A 49 6.14 -7.47 1.63
N GLY A 50 5.17 -6.80 2.27
CA GLY A 50 5.26 -5.37 2.57
C GLY A 50 4.96 -4.43 1.40
N LYS A 51 4.36 -4.90 0.30
CA LYS A 51 3.92 -4.04 -0.82
C LYS A 51 3.04 -2.86 -0.38
N SER A 52 2.13 -3.10 0.57
CA SER A 52 1.26 -2.06 1.13
C SER A 52 2.04 -0.99 1.88
N VAL A 53 3.17 -1.35 2.50
CA VAL A 53 4.07 -0.41 3.20
C VAL A 53 4.75 0.52 2.19
N ILE A 54 5.24 -0.03 1.07
CA ILE A 54 5.84 0.76 -0.02
C ILE A 54 4.80 1.69 -0.66
N LYS A 55 3.57 1.19 -0.88
CA LYS A 55 2.47 2.02 -1.38
C LYS A 55 2.17 3.19 -0.45
N GLU A 56 2.14 2.95 0.86
CA GLU A 56 1.85 4.00 1.82
C GLU A 56 3.00 5.00 1.95
N SER A 57 4.26 4.55 1.89
CA SER A 57 5.39 5.49 1.89
C SER A 57 5.38 6.42 0.69
N LEU A 58 4.95 5.94 -0.48
CA LEU A 58 4.73 6.79 -1.65
C LEU A 58 3.62 7.81 -1.43
N ARG A 59 2.55 7.47 -0.71
CA ARG A 59 1.49 8.42 -0.36
C ARG A 59 1.92 9.49 0.65
N LEU A 60 2.92 9.18 1.48
CA LEU A 60 3.52 10.12 2.43
C LEU A 60 4.53 11.09 1.78
N LEU A 61 4.75 11.00 0.46
CA LEU A 61 5.54 11.98 -0.28
C LEU A 61 4.92 13.38 -0.14
N PRO A 62 5.73 14.45 -0.12
CA PRO A 62 5.24 15.80 0.13
C PRO A 62 4.29 16.27 -0.99
N ASP A 63 3.03 16.56 -0.64
CA ASP A 63 1.96 17.05 -1.54
C ASP A 63 2.32 18.35 -2.31
N LYS A 64 3.34 19.06 -1.82
CA LYS A 64 3.88 20.26 -2.50
C LYS A 64 4.57 19.90 -3.80
N ASP A 65 5.30 18.79 -3.82
CA ASP A 65 6.15 18.37 -4.94
C ASP A 65 5.53 17.22 -5.73
N TYR A 66 4.71 16.38 -5.09
CA TYR A 66 4.13 15.19 -5.68
C TYR A 66 2.60 15.23 -5.65
N LEU A 67 1.96 14.77 -6.72
CA LEU A 67 0.56 14.36 -6.72
C LEU A 67 0.50 12.85 -6.84
N VAL A 68 0.07 12.18 -5.76
CA VAL A 68 0.01 10.72 -5.69
C VAL A 68 -1.44 10.25 -5.76
N ALA A 69 -1.81 9.67 -6.90
CA ALA A 69 -3.13 9.07 -7.09
C ALA A 69 -3.02 7.56 -6.86
N THR A 70 -3.83 6.99 -5.94
CA THR A 70 -3.83 5.54 -5.70
C THR A 70 -5.16 4.90 -6.06
N VAL A 71 -5.13 3.89 -6.91
CA VAL A 71 -6.27 3.09 -7.34
C VAL A 71 -6.28 1.79 -6.54
N ALA A 72 -7.37 1.53 -5.82
CA ALA A 72 -7.52 0.36 -4.97
C ALA A 72 -8.33 -0.77 -5.65
N ARG A 73 -8.19 -1.97 -5.07
CA ARG A 73 -8.76 -3.26 -5.51
C ARG A 73 -10.21 -3.25 -5.99
N THR A 74 -11.05 -2.38 -5.47
CA THR A 74 -12.50 -2.42 -5.75
C THR A 74 -12.88 -1.82 -7.10
N LEU A 75 -11.93 -1.23 -7.84
CA LEU A 75 -12.22 -0.30 -8.94
C LEU A 75 -11.35 -0.55 -10.20
N HIS A 76 -11.03 -1.81 -10.52
CA HIS A 76 -10.19 -2.19 -11.68
C HIS A 76 -10.80 -1.97 -13.08
N THR A 77 -11.98 -1.34 -13.16
CA THR A 77 -12.54 -0.93 -14.45
C THR A 77 -11.85 0.35 -14.92
N TYR A 78 -11.52 0.45 -16.21
CA TYR A 78 -10.92 1.64 -16.81
C TYR A 78 -11.61 2.95 -16.40
N THR A 79 -12.95 3.01 -16.49
CA THR A 79 -13.75 4.19 -16.12
C THR A 79 -13.57 4.59 -14.66
N ASN A 80 -13.45 3.62 -13.75
CA ASN A 80 -13.28 3.90 -12.33
C ASN A 80 -11.86 4.39 -12.03
N THR A 81 -10.85 3.82 -12.69
CA THR A 81 -9.47 4.32 -12.62
C THR A 81 -9.40 5.78 -13.08
N VAL A 82 -10.00 6.10 -14.23
CA VAL A 82 -10.08 7.49 -14.74
C VAL A 82 -10.82 8.38 -13.74
N LYS A 83 -11.91 7.92 -13.12
CA LYS A 83 -12.63 8.68 -12.11
C LYS A 83 -11.78 8.98 -10.86
N ILE A 84 -11.04 8.00 -10.35
CA ILE A 84 -10.11 8.18 -9.23
C ILE A 84 -9.00 9.18 -9.59
N LEU A 85 -8.48 9.09 -10.82
CA LEU A 85 -7.52 10.07 -11.32
C LEU A 85 -8.16 11.47 -11.37
N CYS A 86 -9.36 11.62 -11.93
CA CYS A 86 -10.06 12.91 -11.93
C CYS A 86 -10.20 13.47 -10.50
N GLU A 87 -10.60 12.64 -9.54
CA GLU A 87 -10.76 13.04 -8.13
C GLU A 87 -9.42 13.48 -7.50
N ALA A 88 -8.34 12.71 -7.73
CA ALA A 88 -7.01 13.08 -7.25
C ALA A 88 -6.51 14.40 -7.85
N PHE A 89 -6.83 14.65 -9.12
CA PHE A 89 -6.50 15.89 -9.82
C PHE A 89 -7.51 17.04 -9.54
N LYS A 90 -8.50 16.81 -8.66
CA LYS A 90 -9.58 17.75 -8.31
C LYS A 90 -10.41 18.24 -9.52
N ILE A 91 -10.67 17.32 -10.46
CA ILE A 91 -11.47 17.55 -11.67
C ILE A 91 -12.88 17.03 -11.43
N GLU A 92 -13.88 17.86 -11.74
CA GLU A 92 -15.27 17.41 -11.75
C GLU A 92 -15.51 16.40 -12.88
N PHE A 93 -15.97 15.21 -12.50
CA PHE A 93 -16.29 14.15 -13.45
C PHE A 93 -17.62 14.45 -14.15
N GLU A 94 -17.55 14.99 -15.36
CA GLU A 94 -18.71 15.11 -16.26
C GLU A 94 -18.97 13.77 -16.96
N SER A 95 -20.23 13.45 -17.22
CA SER A 95 -20.79 12.16 -17.67
C SER A 95 -20.13 11.44 -18.87
N SER A 96 -19.12 12.01 -19.51
CA SER A 96 -18.37 11.40 -20.63
C SER A 96 -16.91 11.14 -20.25
N ALA A 97 -16.49 9.87 -20.32
CA ALA A 97 -15.11 9.44 -20.06
C ALA A 97 -14.09 10.15 -20.98
N PHE A 98 -14.42 10.36 -22.25
CA PHE A 98 -13.53 11.01 -23.23
C PHE A 98 -13.25 12.49 -22.89
N LYS A 99 -14.27 13.22 -22.42
CA LYS A 99 -14.09 14.60 -21.94
C LYS A 99 -13.23 14.64 -20.68
N CYS A 100 -13.41 13.66 -19.80
CA CYS A 100 -12.62 13.53 -18.57
C CYS A 100 -11.14 13.23 -18.87
N GLU A 101 -10.83 12.32 -19.80
CA GLU A 101 -9.46 12.04 -20.24
C GLU A 101 -8.75 13.30 -20.74
N ARG A 102 -9.42 14.06 -21.61
CA ARG A 102 -8.84 15.29 -22.15
C ARG A 102 -8.59 16.34 -21.06
N LYS A 103 -9.53 16.49 -20.11
CA LYS A 103 -9.36 17.37 -18.95
C LYS A 103 -8.21 16.88 -18.05
N LEU A 104 -8.09 15.57 -17.84
CA LEU A 104 -7.00 14.95 -17.07
C LEU A 104 -5.64 15.27 -17.67
N ILE A 105 -5.47 15.08 -18.98
CA ILE A 105 -4.23 15.42 -19.68
C ILE A 105 -3.90 16.90 -19.52
N GLN A 106 -4.88 17.80 -19.73
CA GLN A 106 -4.68 19.24 -19.56
C GLN A 106 -4.24 19.62 -18.14
N GLN A 107 -4.86 19.03 -17.12
CA GLN A 107 -4.48 19.27 -15.73
C GLN A 107 -3.12 18.66 -15.39
N ALA A 108 -2.79 17.49 -15.94
CA ALA A 108 -1.47 16.89 -15.79
C ALA A 108 -0.36 17.82 -16.32
N PHE A 109 -0.57 18.45 -17.47
CA PHE A 109 0.35 19.48 -17.98
C PHE A 109 0.41 20.73 -17.11
N ALA A 110 -0.73 21.19 -16.58
CA ALA A 110 -0.76 22.35 -15.68
C ALA A 110 0.03 22.09 -14.38
N LEU A 111 -0.15 20.92 -13.79
CA LEU A 111 0.57 20.49 -12.58
C LEU A 111 2.07 20.33 -12.87
N ASN A 112 2.44 19.75 -14.01
CA ASN A 112 3.84 19.65 -14.40
C ASN A 112 4.49 21.03 -14.58
N ARG A 113 3.79 22.01 -15.18
CA ARG A 113 4.26 23.39 -15.26
C ARG A 113 4.45 24.05 -13.89
N SER A 114 3.67 23.64 -12.90
CA SER A 114 3.85 24.08 -11.50
C SER A 114 4.99 23.36 -10.76
N GLY A 115 5.73 22.47 -11.44
CA GLY A 115 6.81 21.68 -10.87
C GLY A 115 6.36 20.42 -10.13
N LYS A 116 5.07 20.08 -10.15
CA LYS A 116 4.55 18.89 -9.48
C LYS A 116 4.76 17.64 -10.32
N MET A 117 5.27 16.59 -9.68
CA MET A 117 5.46 15.27 -10.25
C MET A 117 4.20 14.43 -10.06
N LEU A 118 3.85 13.65 -11.07
CA LEU A 118 2.61 12.87 -11.06
C LEU A 118 2.93 11.39 -10.83
N VAL A 119 2.41 10.81 -9.75
CA VAL A 119 2.61 9.39 -9.43
C VAL A 119 1.24 8.71 -9.37
N THR A 120 1.02 7.74 -10.24
CA THR A 120 -0.19 6.91 -10.21
C THR A 120 0.19 5.52 -9.71
N VAL A 121 -0.42 5.09 -8.62
CA VAL A 121 -0.20 3.75 -8.04
C VAL A 121 -1.45 2.91 -8.25
N ILE A 122 -1.31 1.79 -8.96
CA ILE A 122 -2.40 0.81 -9.13
C ILE A 122 -2.11 -0.38 -8.23
N ASP A 123 -2.89 -0.52 -7.18
CA ASP A 123 -2.81 -1.67 -6.29
C ASP A 123 -3.51 -2.88 -6.91
N ASP A 124 -3.06 -4.08 -6.56
CA ASP A 124 -3.56 -5.35 -7.08
C ASP A 124 -3.72 -5.38 -8.62
N ALA A 125 -2.78 -4.80 -9.37
CA ALA A 125 -2.85 -4.68 -10.84
C ALA A 125 -2.98 -6.03 -11.59
N HIS A 126 -2.65 -7.14 -10.94
CA HIS A 126 -2.90 -8.51 -11.44
C HIS A 126 -4.39 -8.86 -11.63
N LEU A 127 -5.30 -8.15 -10.95
CA LEU A 127 -6.75 -8.31 -11.10
C LEU A 127 -7.33 -7.48 -12.24
N MET A 128 -6.55 -6.57 -12.81
CA MET A 128 -6.99 -5.73 -13.92
C MET A 128 -6.73 -6.45 -15.25
N GLU A 129 -7.72 -6.38 -16.14
CA GLU A 129 -7.58 -6.92 -17.50
C GLU A 129 -6.46 -6.20 -18.27
N MET A 130 -5.74 -6.97 -19.09
CA MET A 130 -4.62 -6.44 -19.90
C MET A 130 -5.08 -5.36 -20.90
N GLU A 131 -6.33 -5.44 -21.37
CA GLU A 131 -6.89 -4.39 -22.23
C GLU A 131 -6.99 -3.04 -21.51
N ASN A 132 -7.38 -3.03 -20.23
CA ASN A 132 -7.44 -1.82 -19.42
C ASN A 132 -6.04 -1.27 -19.15
N LEU A 133 -5.04 -2.14 -18.90
CA LEU A 133 -3.63 -1.73 -18.80
C LEU A 133 -3.13 -1.08 -20.10
N ARG A 134 -3.50 -1.64 -21.26
CA ARG A 134 -3.12 -1.07 -22.57
C ARG A 134 -3.75 0.30 -22.79
N ARG A 135 -5.03 0.47 -22.44
CA ARG A 135 -5.71 1.79 -22.52
C ARG A 135 -5.07 2.82 -21.59
N LEU A 136 -4.76 2.44 -20.35
CA LEU A 136 -4.05 3.31 -19.42
C LEU A 136 -2.65 3.68 -19.93
N ARG A 137 -1.92 2.73 -20.51
CA ARG A 137 -0.63 3.02 -21.14
C ARG A 137 -0.76 4.09 -22.21
N LEU A 138 -1.73 3.95 -23.12
CA LEU A 138 -1.98 4.93 -24.19
C LEU A 138 -2.31 6.31 -23.61
N LEU A 139 -3.20 6.37 -22.61
CA LEU A 139 -3.55 7.63 -21.94
C LEU A 139 -2.32 8.32 -21.32
N LEU A 140 -1.40 7.53 -20.75
CA LEU A 140 -0.20 8.06 -20.09
C LEU A 140 0.93 8.39 -21.06
N GLU A 141 0.89 7.93 -22.31
CA GLU A 141 1.82 8.41 -23.36
C GLU A 141 1.54 9.88 -23.71
N ASP A 142 0.30 10.34 -23.55
CA ASP A 142 -0.09 11.74 -23.72
C ASP A 142 0.23 12.62 -22.49
N PHE A 143 0.66 12.02 -21.38
CA PHE A 143 1.05 12.76 -20.17
C PHE A 143 2.45 13.38 -20.32
N PRO A 144 2.77 14.41 -19.53
CA PRO A 144 4.11 14.98 -19.56
C PRO A 144 5.14 13.98 -19.02
N LYS A 145 6.41 14.12 -19.44
CA LYS A 145 7.49 13.17 -19.15
C LYS A 145 7.74 12.88 -17.66
N ASN A 146 7.31 13.73 -16.74
CA ASN A 146 7.53 13.54 -15.30
C ASN A 146 6.36 12.80 -14.62
N HIS A 147 5.80 11.81 -15.32
CA HIS A 147 4.74 10.96 -14.82
C HIS A 147 5.22 9.53 -14.63
N ASN A 148 4.96 8.96 -13.45
CA ASN A 148 5.32 7.59 -13.12
C ASN A 148 4.06 6.76 -12.79
N LEU A 149 3.89 5.67 -13.52
CA LEU A 149 2.87 4.67 -13.25
C LEU A 149 3.50 3.48 -12.52
N ILE A 150 3.05 3.24 -11.29
CA ILE A 150 3.54 2.16 -10.45
C ILE A 150 2.45 1.10 -10.36
N LEU A 151 2.71 -0.05 -10.96
CA LEU A 151 1.85 -1.22 -10.90
C LEU A 151 2.27 -2.11 -9.74
N VAL A 152 1.43 -2.22 -8.72
CA VAL A 152 1.66 -3.07 -7.56
C VAL A 152 0.81 -4.33 -7.71
N GLY A 153 1.42 -5.51 -7.58
CA GLY A 153 0.69 -6.75 -7.81
C GLY A 153 1.38 -8.00 -7.27
N GLN A 154 0.86 -9.14 -7.72
CA GLN A 154 1.48 -10.43 -7.47
C GLN A 154 2.37 -10.85 -8.66
N VAL A 155 3.12 -11.93 -8.51
CA VAL A 155 4.10 -12.38 -9.53
C VAL A 155 3.44 -12.80 -10.85
N GLU A 156 2.16 -13.16 -10.81
CA GLU A 156 1.31 -13.50 -11.95
C GLU A 156 1.17 -12.33 -12.95
N LEU A 157 1.26 -11.09 -12.47
CA LEU A 157 1.25 -9.91 -13.34
C LEU A 157 2.49 -9.89 -14.25
N MET A 158 3.65 -10.23 -13.71
CA MET A 158 4.89 -10.30 -14.47
C MET A 158 4.82 -11.41 -15.53
N ALA A 159 4.34 -12.60 -15.14
CA ALA A 159 4.14 -13.71 -16.08
C ALA A 159 3.14 -13.34 -17.20
N SER A 160 2.10 -12.57 -16.89
CA SER A 160 1.12 -12.12 -17.88
C SER A 160 1.70 -11.08 -18.84
N LEU A 161 2.57 -10.18 -18.35
CA LEU A 161 3.28 -9.20 -19.18
C LEU A 161 4.38 -9.85 -20.05
N ASP A 162 4.90 -11.00 -19.64
CA ASP A 162 5.91 -11.76 -20.39
C ASP A 162 5.34 -12.47 -21.63
N LEU A 163 4.02 -12.60 -21.74
CA LEU A 163 3.36 -13.17 -22.91
C LEU A 163 3.65 -12.31 -24.15
N ALA A 164 3.87 -12.97 -25.30
CA ALA A 164 4.20 -12.30 -26.56
C ALA A 164 3.19 -11.20 -26.95
N VAL A 165 1.91 -11.40 -26.65
CA VAL A 165 0.82 -10.46 -26.93
C VAL A 165 0.94 -9.14 -26.14
N ASN A 166 1.67 -9.14 -25.02
CA ASN A 166 1.82 -8.01 -24.11
C ASN A 166 3.23 -7.40 -24.11
N GLN A 167 4.08 -7.78 -25.08
CA GLN A 167 5.42 -7.20 -25.24
C GLN A 167 5.39 -5.67 -25.44
N ASP A 168 4.29 -5.16 -25.99
CA ASP A 168 4.03 -3.73 -26.16
C ASP A 168 3.97 -2.99 -24.82
N ILE A 169 3.47 -3.61 -23.76
CA ILE A 169 3.47 -3.03 -22.40
C ILE A 169 4.82 -3.29 -21.73
N LYS A 170 5.34 -4.52 -21.85
CA LYS A 170 6.60 -4.93 -21.21
C LYS A 170 7.80 -4.08 -21.64
N SER A 171 7.89 -3.73 -22.93
CA SER A 171 8.97 -2.88 -23.47
C SER A 171 9.02 -1.47 -22.87
N ARG A 172 7.91 -0.98 -22.31
CA ARG A 172 7.83 0.33 -21.65
C ARG A 172 8.17 0.27 -20.16
N VAL A 173 8.26 -0.93 -19.57
CA VAL A 173 8.61 -1.10 -18.15
C VAL A 173 10.05 -0.64 -17.94
N THR A 174 10.22 0.47 -17.23
CA THR A 174 11.53 1.09 -16.96
C THR A 174 12.20 0.42 -15.76
N TYR A 175 11.39 0.01 -14.79
CA TYR A 175 11.86 -0.62 -13.56
C TYR A 175 10.93 -1.75 -13.17
N SER A 176 11.49 -2.88 -12.78
CA SER A 176 10.72 -3.99 -12.22
C SER A 176 11.45 -4.60 -11.03
N VAL A 177 10.72 -4.85 -9.95
CA VAL A 177 11.26 -5.46 -8.75
C VAL A 177 10.30 -6.49 -8.17
N ILE A 178 10.88 -7.61 -7.74
CA ILE A 178 10.18 -8.65 -7.00
C ILE A 178 10.49 -8.45 -5.51
N THR A 179 9.50 -8.00 -4.75
CA THR A 179 9.59 -7.88 -3.30
C THR A 179 9.87 -9.23 -2.66
N LYS A 180 10.96 -9.31 -1.90
CA LYS A 180 11.39 -10.52 -1.20
C LYS A 180 10.50 -10.75 0.02
N ARG A 181 10.41 -12.00 0.46
CA ARG A 181 9.81 -12.30 1.76
C ARG A 181 10.68 -11.69 2.85
N LEU A 182 10.03 -11.14 3.86
CA LEU A 182 10.70 -10.69 5.08
C LEU A 182 11.34 -11.92 5.73
N ASN A 183 12.66 -11.85 5.92
CA ASN A 183 13.37 -12.82 6.76
C ASN A 183 13.01 -12.56 8.23
N ASP A 184 13.18 -13.54 9.10
CA ASP A 184 12.87 -13.43 10.53
C ASP A 184 13.61 -12.27 11.20
N ASP A 185 14.85 -12.00 10.79
CA ASP A 185 15.64 -10.88 11.29
C ASP A 185 15.11 -9.52 10.82
N ALA A 186 14.73 -9.40 9.54
CA ALA A 186 14.13 -8.17 8.99
C ALA A 186 12.73 -7.92 9.59
N MET A 187 12.00 -8.99 9.93
CA MET A 187 10.73 -8.90 10.64
C MET A 187 10.92 -8.44 12.09
N ARG A 188 11.95 -8.95 12.78
CA ARG A 188 12.35 -8.49 14.12
C ARG A 188 12.69 -6.99 14.08
N GLU A 189 13.56 -6.59 13.17
CA GLU A 189 13.96 -5.19 12.98
C GLU A 189 12.75 -4.26 12.73
N PHE A 190 11.80 -4.70 11.89
CA PHE A 190 10.58 -3.95 11.63
C PHE A 190 9.75 -3.75 12.91
N ILE A 191 9.53 -4.82 13.68
CA ILE A 191 8.70 -4.76 14.88
C ILE A 191 9.37 -3.95 15.97
N GLU A 192 10.67 -4.14 16.18
CA GLU A 192 11.47 -3.35 17.10
C GLU A 192 11.38 -1.86 16.76
N GLY A 193 11.51 -1.50 15.47
CA GLY A 193 11.34 -0.11 15.03
C GLY A 193 9.93 0.45 15.24
N GLN A 194 8.87 -0.37 15.14
CA GLN A 194 7.51 0.06 15.47
C GLN A 194 7.27 0.19 16.99
N LEU A 195 7.88 -0.68 17.80
CA LEU A 195 7.80 -0.62 19.26
C LEU A 195 8.57 0.58 19.83
N ASP A 196 9.76 0.86 19.29
CA ASP A 196 10.56 2.05 19.61
C ASP A 196 9.75 3.34 19.45
N ARG A 197 8.99 3.43 18.35
CA ARG A 197 8.17 4.60 18.04
C ARG A 197 7.13 4.91 19.12
N ILE A 198 6.54 3.88 19.71
CA ILE A 198 5.53 4.04 20.77
C ILE A 198 6.13 3.98 22.18
N GLY A 199 7.46 3.97 22.29
CA GLY A 199 8.18 3.92 23.56
C GLY A 199 8.00 2.60 24.32
N LEU A 200 7.64 1.51 23.64
CA LEU A 200 7.57 0.18 24.25
C LEU A 200 8.95 -0.49 24.22
N ALA A 201 9.35 -1.04 25.36
CA ALA A 201 10.62 -1.72 25.48
C ALA A 201 10.66 -3.05 24.66
N HIS A 202 11.79 -3.28 23.97
CA HIS A 202 12.04 -4.44 23.08
C HIS A 202 11.94 -5.79 23.79
N ASN A 203 12.05 -5.79 25.12
CA ASN A 203 11.86 -6.97 25.98
C ASN A 203 10.41 -7.50 26.01
N THR A 204 9.46 -6.82 25.36
CA THR A 204 8.13 -7.37 25.05
C THR A 204 8.20 -8.49 23.99
N TRP A 205 9.30 -8.58 23.25
CA TRP A 205 9.49 -9.50 22.11
C TRP A 205 10.35 -10.73 22.42
N VAL A 206 11.05 -10.79 23.57
CA VAL A 206 12.02 -11.85 23.86
C VAL A 206 11.33 -13.13 24.32
N ALA A 207 11.32 -14.13 23.45
CA ALA A 207 11.06 -15.52 23.80
C ALA A 207 12.22 -16.07 24.64
N SER A 208 12.09 -16.06 25.95
CA SER A 208 12.73 -17.07 26.80
C SER A 208 11.65 -17.94 27.43
N CYS A 209 11.78 -19.23 27.19
CA CYS A 209 10.96 -20.27 27.80
C CYS A 209 11.21 -20.22 29.31
N GLY A 210 10.29 -19.59 30.05
CA GLY A 210 10.39 -19.44 31.49
C GLY A 210 9.10 -18.87 32.05
N LEU A 211 8.43 -19.70 32.85
CA LEU A 211 7.26 -19.45 33.69
C LEU A 211 6.86 -17.99 33.99
N ARG A 212 5.53 -17.79 33.99
CA ARG A 212 4.71 -16.68 34.54
C ARG A 212 4.36 -15.52 33.60
N GLY A 213 3.11 -15.58 33.13
CA GLY A 213 2.20 -14.43 33.08
C GLY A 213 2.72 -13.18 32.38
N ARG A 214 2.97 -13.25 31.07
CA ARG A 214 3.10 -12.08 30.20
C ARG A 214 2.35 -12.34 28.90
N ALA A 215 1.59 -11.34 28.44
CA ALA A 215 0.94 -11.38 27.14
C ALA A 215 2.00 -11.63 26.05
N ARG A 216 1.82 -12.72 25.29
CA ARG A 216 2.69 -13.08 24.18
C ARG A 216 2.06 -12.61 22.87
N LEU A 217 2.83 -11.93 22.04
CA LEU A 217 2.49 -11.73 20.63
C LEU A 217 2.86 -13.01 19.88
N TYR A 218 1.93 -13.95 19.77
CA TYR A 218 2.11 -15.13 18.95
C TYR A 218 1.54 -14.92 17.55
N ARG A 219 2.43 -15.16 16.57
CA ARG A 219 2.11 -15.53 15.19
C ARG A 219 1.82 -14.36 14.25
N ILE A 220 2.83 -14.08 13.44
CA ILE A 220 2.75 -13.20 12.27
C ILE A 220 2.69 -14.12 11.04
N SER A 221 1.48 -14.48 10.62
CA SER A 221 1.28 -15.25 9.38
C SER A 221 1.20 -14.28 8.20
N GLY A 222 2.32 -13.63 7.86
CA GLY A 222 2.54 -12.82 6.64
C GLY A 222 1.64 -11.59 6.40
N VAL A 223 0.40 -11.57 6.90
CA VAL A 223 -0.64 -10.60 6.58
C VAL A 223 -1.29 -10.03 7.85
N THR A 224 -1.16 -10.71 8.99
CA THR A 224 -1.79 -10.29 10.25
C THR A 224 -0.81 -10.47 11.40
N ILE A 225 -0.58 -9.40 12.17
CA ILE A 225 0.05 -9.47 13.49
C ILE A 225 -1.08 -9.72 14.49
N THR A 226 -1.17 -10.94 15.01
CA THR A 226 -2.17 -11.29 16.02
C THR A 226 -1.50 -11.29 17.37
N ALA A 227 -2.01 -10.51 18.33
CA ALA A 227 -1.63 -10.67 19.74
C ALA A 227 -2.62 -11.64 20.38
N THR A 228 -2.18 -12.86 20.69
CA THR A 228 -2.98 -13.84 21.44
C THR A 228 -2.48 -13.96 22.86
N CYS A 229 -3.28 -13.50 23.83
CA CYS A 229 -3.03 -13.74 25.25
C CYS A 229 -3.44 -15.16 25.62
N ASP A 230 -2.49 -15.98 26.11
CA ASP A 230 -2.82 -17.22 26.81
C ASP A 230 -3.46 -16.88 28.16
N ASN A 231 -4.80 -16.82 28.18
CA ASN A 231 -5.56 -16.81 29.42
C ASN A 231 -5.64 -18.24 29.96
N ASN A 232 -4.56 -18.72 30.57
CA ASN A 232 -4.66 -19.88 31.44
C ASN A 232 -5.00 -19.40 32.86
N SER A 233 -6.26 -19.00 33.03
CA SER A 233 -6.93 -19.03 34.32
C SER A 233 -8.23 -19.81 34.14
N ALA A 234 -8.26 -20.99 34.75
CA ALA A 234 -9.48 -21.73 34.97
C ALA A 234 -10.54 -20.82 35.63
N GLN A 235 -11.81 -21.07 35.29
CA GLN A 235 -13.03 -20.53 35.92
C GLN A 235 -13.35 -19.04 35.68
N ASN A 236 -14.06 -18.76 34.58
CA ASN A 236 -15.39 -18.14 34.67
C ASN A 236 -16.11 -18.16 33.31
N ARG A 237 -17.07 -19.06 33.13
CA ARG A 237 -18.12 -18.87 32.13
C ARG A 237 -19.01 -17.73 32.63
N ARG A 238 -18.91 -16.55 32.02
CA ARG A 238 -19.99 -15.56 32.04
C ARG A 238 -20.43 -15.30 30.61
N GLU A 239 -21.57 -15.90 30.25
CA GLU A 239 -22.39 -15.47 29.12
C GLU A 239 -22.68 -13.97 29.25
N VAL A 240 -22.21 -13.17 28.30
CA VAL A 240 -22.67 -11.79 28.16
C VAL A 240 -23.93 -11.84 27.29
N ARG A 241 -25.10 -11.95 27.92
CA ARG A 241 -26.38 -11.67 27.26
C ARG A 241 -26.48 -10.17 26.96
N PRO A 242 -26.96 -9.76 25.78
CA PRO A 242 -27.14 -8.34 25.46
C PRO A 242 -28.29 -7.77 26.32
N LYS A 243 -28.00 -6.71 27.08
CA LYS A 243 -29.00 -5.91 27.79
C LYS A 243 -29.92 -5.24 26.75
N ARG A 244 -31.16 -5.70 26.65
CA ARG A 244 -32.25 -4.94 26.00
C ARG A 244 -32.50 -3.68 26.81
N GLY A 245 -32.23 -2.53 26.21
CA GLY A 245 -32.60 -1.23 26.76
C GLY A 245 -34.11 -1.10 26.83
N ARG A 246 -34.62 -0.73 28.01
CA ARG A 246 -35.98 -0.22 28.21
C ARG A 246 -36.02 1.19 27.61
N TYR A 247 -36.76 1.35 26.51
CA TYR A 247 -37.36 2.65 26.17
C TYR A 247 -38.65 2.77 26.99
N ARG A 248 -38.76 3.83 27.80
CA ARG A 248 -40.02 4.30 28.36
C ARG A 248 -40.72 5.17 27.31
N ALA A 249 -41.99 4.89 27.07
CA ALA A 249 -43.03 5.89 26.88
C ALA A 249 -43.99 5.72 28.06
#